data_AF-A0A2D7Z9U2-F1
#
_entry.id   AF-A0A2D7Z9U2-F1
#
_cell.length_a   1.000
_cell.length_b   1.000
_cell.length_c   1.000
_cell.angle_alpha   90.00
_cell.angle_beta   90.00
_cell.angle_gamma   90.00
#
_symmetry.space_group_name_H-M   'P 1'
#
loop_
_entity.id
_entity.type
_entity.pdbx_description
1 polymer ?
#
loop_
_entity_poly.entity_id
_entity_poly.type
_entity_poly.pdbx_seq_one_letter_code
_entity_poly.pdbx_strand_id
1 'polypeptide(L)'
;MGEDLVTVLVDRAGLAQILSKSPSTLRTDLEGSVLRTARPQPAAFLERAFDIDAEAEWLDWFDERPEWEDDSPFSEALCRASAAGAPMEWCADGFLHAARWSSLGWVEIWEGRALLYVEGLLDSDLEHVDDLYIPSTWDSLRGVVESTSEQACVEKVMMAWMRHREDLGETLDERTDPRIIPTAEAHDRAVRALHRLLSEHGPTTTLLVGREHLSAVQWRIGGTLMSELLKDYNMF
;
A
#
# COMPACT_ATOMS: atom_id res chain seq x y z
N MET A 1 -7.99 15.95 -10.78
CA MET A 1 -7.68 15.76 -9.35
C MET A 1 -6.84 14.51 -9.33
N GLY A 2 -5.55 14.59 -9.01
CA GLY A 2 -4.69 13.39 -9.05
C GLY A 2 -4.92 12.55 -7.80
N GLU A 3 -4.83 11.24 -7.94
CA GLU A 3 -5.04 10.28 -6.85
C GLU A 3 -3.72 10.04 -6.10
N ASP A 4 -3.81 9.55 -4.87
CA ASP A 4 -2.64 9.20 -4.07
C ASP A 4 -2.36 7.70 -4.21
N LEU A 5 -1.13 7.37 -4.60
CA LEU A 5 -0.58 6.02 -4.61
C LEU A 5 -0.25 5.64 -3.17
N VAL A 6 -0.82 4.54 -2.71
CA VAL A 6 -0.57 3.98 -1.38
C VAL A 6 0.21 2.69 -1.51
N THR A 7 1.35 2.63 -0.82
CA THR A 7 2.18 1.43 -0.73
C THR A 7 2.28 1.00 0.73
N VAL A 8 1.69 -0.15 1.04
CA VAL A 8 1.63 -0.73 2.38
C VAL A 8 2.65 -1.86 2.51
N LEU A 9 3.42 -1.84 3.59
CA LEU A 9 4.33 -2.94 3.93
C LEU A 9 3.63 -3.90 4.89
N VAL A 10 3.23 -5.07 4.37
CA VAL A 10 2.43 -6.06 5.09
C VAL A 10 3.33 -7.15 5.66
N ASP A 11 3.16 -7.48 6.95
CA ASP A 11 3.81 -8.63 7.57
C ASP A 11 3.11 -9.92 7.14
N ARG A 12 3.86 -10.84 6.51
CA ARG A 12 3.28 -12.07 5.97
C ARG A 12 2.77 -13.01 7.05
N ALA A 13 3.48 -13.11 8.18
CA ALA A 13 3.10 -14.01 9.26
C ALA A 13 1.84 -13.53 9.98
N GLY A 14 1.77 -12.23 10.27
CA GLY A 14 0.61 -11.56 10.83
C GLY A 14 -0.59 -11.66 9.90
N LEU A 15 -0.41 -11.44 8.59
CA LEU A 15 -1.51 -11.60 7.64
C LEU A 15 -2.01 -13.05 7.60
N ALA A 16 -1.11 -14.03 7.50
CA ALA A 16 -1.50 -15.44 7.51
C ALA A 16 -2.26 -15.84 8.79
N GLN A 17 -1.82 -15.34 9.95
CA GLN A 17 -2.51 -15.57 11.22
C GLN A 17 -3.94 -15.04 11.18
N ILE A 18 -4.14 -13.82 10.69
CA ILE A 18 -5.47 -13.22 10.54
C ILE A 18 -6.33 -14.02 9.56
N LEU A 19 -5.82 -14.32 8.37
CA LEU A 19 -6.55 -15.03 7.32
C LEU A 19 -6.93 -16.46 7.73
N SER A 20 -6.21 -17.06 8.68
CA SER A 20 -6.48 -18.41 9.19
C SER A 20 -7.61 -18.49 10.22
N LYS A 21 -8.02 -17.37 10.83
CA LYS A 21 -9.14 -17.32 11.77
C LYS A 21 -10.47 -17.35 11.02
N SER A 22 -11.53 -17.85 11.64
CA SER A 22 -12.87 -17.72 11.05
C SER A 22 -13.42 -16.29 11.20
N PRO A 23 -14.31 -15.83 10.30
CA PRO A 23 -15.05 -14.57 10.46
C PRO A 23 -15.62 -14.36 11.86
N SER A 24 -16.30 -15.37 12.42
CA SER A 24 -16.90 -15.31 13.76
C SER A 24 -15.86 -15.08 14.87
N THR A 25 -14.69 -15.72 14.74
CA THR A 25 -13.56 -15.54 15.67
C THR A 25 -12.97 -14.14 15.54
N LEU A 26 -12.75 -13.66 14.31
CA LEU A 26 -12.20 -12.33 14.05
C LEU A 26 -13.09 -11.23 14.62
N ARG A 27 -14.40 -11.32 14.37
CA ARG A 27 -15.38 -10.38 14.93
C ARG A 27 -15.31 -10.33 16.46
N THR A 28 -15.32 -11.50 17.11
CA THR A 28 -15.21 -11.61 18.57
C THR A 28 -13.90 -11.01 19.09
N ASP A 29 -12.78 -11.30 18.42
CA ASP A 29 -11.45 -10.81 18.80
C ASP A 29 -11.33 -9.28 18.63
N LEU A 30 -12.00 -8.70 17.62
CA LEU A 30 -12.07 -7.25 17.40
C LEU A 30 -12.94 -6.58 18.48
N GLU A 31 -14.15 -7.08 18.73
CA GLU A 31 -15.06 -6.56 19.76
C GLU A 31 -14.43 -6.62 21.17
N GLY A 32 -13.63 -7.65 21.44
CA GLY A 32 -12.87 -7.81 22.68
C GLY A 32 -11.52 -7.09 22.72
N SER A 33 -11.13 -6.38 21.66
CA SER A 33 -9.81 -5.75 21.48
C SER A 33 -8.61 -6.69 21.64
N VAL A 34 -8.82 -8.00 21.50
CA VAL A 34 -7.79 -9.05 21.63
C VAL A 34 -6.83 -8.97 20.45
N LEU A 35 -7.35 -8.66 19.26
CA LEU A 35 -6.61 -8.67 18.01
C LEU A 35 -5.49 -7.61 17.95
N ARG A 36 -5.56 -6.58 18.80
CA ARG A 36 -4.52 -5.54 18.91
C ARG A 36 -3.17 -6.12 19.30
N THR A 37 -3.16 -7.20 20.07
CA THR A 37 -1.92 -7.90 20.49
C THR A 37 -1.23 -8.64 19.34
N ALA A 38 -1.96 -8.93 18.26
CA ALA A 38 -1.44 -9.60 17.07
C ALA A 38 -0.93 -8.62 15.99
N ARG A 39 -1.14 -7.30 16.18
CA ARG A 39 -0.63 -6.30 15.22
C ARG A 39 0.89 -6.28 15.23
N PRO A 40 1.54 -6.28 14.06
CA PRO A 40 2.99 -6.09 13.98
C PRO A 40 3.43 -4.76 14.57
N GLN A 41 4.68 -4.70 15.02
CA GLN A 41 5.29 -3.45 15.49
C GLN A 41 5.39 -2.46 14.32
N PRO A 42 4.91 -1.21 14.48
CA PRO A 42 4.96 -0.23 13.41
C PRO A 42 6.40 0.17 13.10
N ALA A 43 6.71 0.37 11.82
CA ALA A 43 7.96 0.98 11.41
C ALA A 43 7.90 2.49 11.68
N ALA A 44 8.87 3.03 12.42
CA ALA A 44 8.81 4.42 12.92
C ALA A 44 8.79 5.51 11.83
N PHE A 45 9.10 5.16 10.59
CA PHE A 45 9.13 6.07 9.44
C PHE A 45 7.91 5.92 8.52
N LEU A 46 7.00 4.98 8.81
CA LEU A 46 5.78 4.75 8.06
C LEU A 46 4.58 5.33 8.79
N GLU A 47 3.58 5.73 8.01
CA GLU A 47 2.27 6.08 8.54
C GLU A 47 1.51 4.81 8.90
N ARG A 48 0.67 4.89 9.94
CA ARG A 48 -0.19 3.78 10.36
C ARG A 48 -1.42 4.28 11.10
N ALA A 49 -2.57 3.69 10.78
CA ALA A 49 -3.81 3.94 11.50
C ALA A 49 -3.68 3.49 12.96
N PHE A 50 -4.25 4.28 13.87
CA PHE A 50 -4.36 3.90 15.27
C PHE A 50 -5.18 2.61 15.38
N ASP A 51 -4.83 1.78 16.37
CA ASP A 51 -5.49 0.49 16.56
C ASP A 51 -7.01 0.62 16.72
N ILE A 52 -7.46 1.68 17.40
CA ILE A 52 -8.88 1.93 17.65
C ILE A 52 -9.63 2.25 16.35
N ASP A 53 -9.05 3.10 15.50
CA ASP A 53 -9.69 3.51 14.26
C ASP A 53 -9.76 2.35 13.26
N ALA A 54 -8.64 1.63 13.09
CA ALA A 54 -8.61 0.44 12.23
C ALA A 54 -9.56 -0.67 12.72
N GLU A 55 -9.78 -0.77 14.04
CA GLU A 55 -10.68 -1.77 14.64
C GLU A 55 -12.14 -1.38 14.38
N ALA A 56 -12.47 -0.11 14.59
CA ALA A 56 -13.80 0.42 14.33
C ALA A 56 -14.19 0.27 12.86
N GLU A 57 -13.31 0.66 11.93
CA GLU A 57 -13.57 0.51 10.48
C GLU A 57 -13.82 -0.96 10.10
N TRP A 58 -13.06 -1.89 10.67
CA TRP A 58 -13.22 -3.31 10.34
C TRP A 58 -14.50 -3.90 10.97
N LEU A 59 -14.89 -3.45 12.16
CA LEU A 59 -16.17 -3.82 12.76
C LEU A 59 -17.35 -3.27 11.97
N ASP A 60 -17.26 -2.01 11.49
CA ASP A 60 -18.26 -1.41 10.61
C ASP A 60 -18.44 -2.25 9.32
N TRP A 61 -17.33 -2.73 8.73
CA TRP A 61 -17.37 -3.64 7.57
C TRP A 61 -18.09 -4.98 7.87
N PHE A 62 -17.89 -5.57 9.05
CA PHE A 62 -18.63 -6.75 9.49
C PHE A 62 -20.13 -6.46 9.64
N ASP A 63 -20.48 -5.28 10.14
CA ASP A 63 -21.87 -4.86 10.37
C ASP A 63 -22.64 -4.54 9.09
N GLU A 64 -21.97 -4.35 7.94
CA GLU A 64 -22.62 -4.32 6.63
C GLU A 64 -23.31 -5.65 6.29
N ARG A 65 -22.86 -6.76 6.88
CA ARG A 65 -23.41 -8.11 6.69
C ARG A 65 -23.50 -8.87 8.02
N PRO A 66 -24.43 -8.49 8.90
CA PRO A 66 -24.48 -9.03 10.26
C PRO A 66 -24.87 -10.51 10.32
N GLU A 67 -25.55 -11.02 9.28
CA GLU A 67 -25.95 -12.43 9.16
C GLU A 67 -24.87 -13.32 8.52
N TRP A 68 -23.71 -12.76 8.16
CA TRP A 68 -22.63 -13.55 7.57
C TRP A 68 -21.93 -14.39 8.65
N GLU A 69 -22.20 -15.69 8.61
CA GLU A 69 -21.56 -16.69 9.46
C GLU A 69 -20.80 -17.69 8.59
N ASP A 70 -19.51 -17.86 8.86
CA ASP A 70 -18.68 -18.90 8.26
C ASP A 70 -17.60 -19.31 9.28
N ASP A 71 -17.36 -20.62 9.38
CA ASP A 71 -16.37 -21.20 10.29
C ASP A 71 -15.04 -21.56 9.58
N SER A 72 -15.00 -21.42 8.25
CA SER A 72 -13.77 -21.60 7.47
C SER A 72 -12.78 -20.46 7.69
N PRO A 73 -11.49 -20.65 7.37
CA PRO A 73 -10.51 -19.57 7.36
C PRO A 73 -11.03 -18.34 6.62
N PHE A 74 -10.78 -17.14 7.15
CA PHE A 74 -11.28 -15.87 6.61
C PHE A 74 -10.97 -15.71 5.12
N SER A 75 -9.78 -16.12 4.66
CA SER A 75 -9.45 -16.14 3.23
C SER A 75 -10.41 -17.01 2.40
N GLU A 76 -10.69 -18.23 2.86
CA GLU A 76 -11.67 -19.11 2.22
C GLU A 76 -13.07 -18.51 2.28
N ALA A 77 -13.49 -18.01 3.45
CA ALA A 77 -14.81 -17.44 3.69
C ALA A 77 -15.12 -16.28 2.74
N LEU A 78 -14.14 -15.39 2.48
CA LEU A 78 -14.28 -14.31 1.50
C LEU A 78 -14.44 -14.85 0.07
N CYS A 79 -13.64 -15.85 -0.33
CA CYS A 79 -13.78 -16.51 -1.63
C CYS A 79 -15.14 -17.21 -1.77
N ARG A 80 -15.64 -17.86 -0.70
CA ARG A 80 -16.96 -18.50 -0.67
C ARG A 80 -18.07 -17.48 -0.83
N ALA A 81 -17.99 -16.37 -0.10
CA ALA A 81 -18.96 -15.29 -0.16
C ALA A 81 -19.02 -14.69 -1.57
N SER A 82 -17.86 -14.41 -2.17
CA SER A 82 -17.73 -13.94 -3.56
C SER A 82 -18.40 -14.93 -4.54
N ALA A 83 -18.10 -16.23 -4.43
CA ALA A 83 -18.70 -17.27 -5.27
C ALA A 83 -20.22 -17.44 -5.06
N ALA A 84 -20.71 -17.15 -3.85
CA ALA A 84 -22.13 -17.16 -3.50
C ALA A 84 -22.87 -15.87 -3.92
N GLY A 85 -22.18 -14.92 -4.56
CA GLY A 85 -22.76 -13.69 -5.09
C GLY A 85 -22.66 -12.47 -4.16
N ALA A 86 -21.81 -12.50 -3.14
CA ALA A 86 -21.45 -11.28 -2.41
C ALA A 86 -20.73 -10.29 -3.36
N PRO A 87 -20.92 -8.97 -3.18
CA PRO A 87 -20.19 -7.96 -3.94
C PRO A 87 -18.68 -8.18 -3.81
N MET A 88 -17.98 -8.18 -4.95
CA MET A 88 -16.52 -8.30 -4.99
C MET A 88 -15.83 -7.19 -4.18
N GLU A 89 -16.41 -5.97 -4.20
CA GLU A 89 -15.94 -4.84 -3.41
C GLU A 89 -15.90 -5.20 -1.92
N TRP A 90 -17.03 -5.63 -1.37
CA TRP A 90 -17.15 -6.01 0.04
C TRP A 90 -16.16 -7.12 0.43
N CYS A 91 -15.97 -8.13 -0.43
CA CYS A 91 -14.97 -9.18 -0.17
C CYS A 91 -13.53 -8.63 -0.21
N ALA A 92 -13.24 -7.71 -1.14
CA ALA A 92 -11.94 -7.06 -1.29
C ALA A 92 -11.64 -6.14 -0.10
N ASP A 93 -12.63 -5.40 0.40
CA ASP A 93 -12.52 -4.56 1.59
C ASP A 93 -12.18 -5.40 2.82
N GLY A 94 -12.86 -6.54 3.01
CA GLY A 94 -12.56 -7.46 4.10
C GLY A 94 -11.11 -7.94 4.09
N PHE A 95 -10.59 -8.31 2.92
CA PHE A 95 -9.19 -8.66 2.77
C PHE A 95 -8.27 -7.45 3.01
N LEU A 96 -8.63 -6.27 2.51
CA LEU A 96 -7.86 -5.05 2.68
C LEU A 96 -7.73 -4.65 4.16
N HIS A 97 -8.80 -4.79 4.95
CA HIS A 97 -8.75 -4.62 6.40
C HIS A 97 -7.78 -5.61 7.05
N ALA A 98 -7.83 -6.89 6.70
CA ALA A 98 -6.88 -7.89 7.19
C ALA A 98 -5.42 -7.54 6.83
N ALA A 99 -5.16 -7.10 5.61
CA ALA A 99 -3.83 -6.70 5.15
C ALA A 99 -3.32 -5.42 5.85
N ARG A 100 -4.16 -4.40 6.00
CA ARG A 100 -3.84 -3.16 6.73
C ARG A 100 -3.67 -3.40 8.23
N TRP A 101 -4.44 -4.31 8.82
CA TRP A 101 -4.29 -4.72 10.21
C TRP A 101 -2.91 -5.30 10.47
N SER A 102 -2.48 -6.20 9.57
CA SER A 102 -1.19 -6.87 9.59
C SER A 102 -0.04 -6.08 8.95
N SER A 103 -0.17 -4.75 8.79
CA SER A 103 0.90 -3.92 8.23
C SER A 103 1.85 -3.34 9.27
N LEU A 104 3.09 -3.08 8.84
CA LEU A 104 4.07 -2.26 9.55
C LEU A 104 3.80 -0.76 9.35
N GLY A 105 3.05 -0.41 8.31
CA GLY A 105 2.65 0.93 7.93
C GLY A 105 2.60 1.12 6.41
N TRP A 106 2.40 2.35 5.96
CA TRP A 106 2.39 2.72 4.54
C TRP A 106 3.15 4.02 4.25
N VAL A 107 3.45 4.22 2.96
CA VAL A 107 3.81 5.51 2.39
C VAL A 107 2.72 5.90 1.41
N GLU A 108 2.32 7.17 1.47
CA GLU A 108 1.38 7.79 0.56
C GLU A 108 2.11 8.83 -0.30
N ILE A 109 1.93 8.74 -1.62
CA ILE A 109 2.59 9.64 -2.58
C ILE A 109 1.57 10.00 -3.64
N TRP A 110 1.39 11.30 -3.89
CA TRP A 110 0.62 11.76 -5.04
C TRP A 110 1.09 11.11 -6.33
N GLU A 111 0.18 10.54 -7.13
CA GLU A 111 0.51 9.63 -8.22
C GLU A 111 1.44 10.26 -9.28
N GLY A 112 1.23 11.53 -9.62
CA GLY A 112 2.13 12.23 -10.55
C GLY A 112 3.54 12.50 -9.99
N ARG A 113 3.69 12.55 -8.65
CA ARG A 113 5.01 12.57 -7.98
C ARG A 113 5.62 11.18 -7.95
N ALA A 114 4.80 10.15 -7.71
CA ALA A 114 5.27 8.77 -7.75
C ALA A 114 5.85 8.45 -9.13
N LEU A 115 5.19 8.85 -10.23
CA LEU A 115 5.73 8.75 -11.59
C LEU A 115 7.13 9.37 -11.69
N LEU A 116 7.27 10.65 -11.34
CA LEU A 116 8.56 11.35 -11.34
C LEU A 116 9.64 10.61 -10.54
N TYR A 117 9.27 10.03 -9.40
CA TYR A 117 10.22 9.31 -8.53
C TYR A 117 10.66 8.01 -9.17
N VAL A 118 9.71 7.23 -9.69
CA VAL A 118 9.99 5.95 -10.32
C VAL A 118 10.83 6.15 -11.56
N GLU A 119 10.46 7.09 -12.44
CA GLU A 119 11.22 7.40 -13.65
C GLU A 119 12.63 7.92 -13.31
N GLY A 120 12.74 8.83 -12.32
CA GLY A 120 14.03 9.34 -11.87
C GLY A 120 14.95 8.30 -11.23
N LEU A 121 14.39 7.28 -10.57
CA LEU A 121 15.17 6.21 -9.95
C LEU A 121 15.57 5.12 -10.96
N LEU A 122 14.68 4.78 -11.89
CA LEU A 122 14.91 3.78 -12.93
C LEU A 122 15.70 4.33 -14.12
N ASP A 123 15.82 5.65 -14.26
CA ASP A 123 16.41 6.34 -15.42
C ASP A 123 15.70 5.94 -16.73
N SER A 124 14.37 5.81 -16.66
CA SER A 124 13.50 5.38 -17.76
C SER A 124 12.11 5.95 -17.61
N ASP A 125 11.50 6.40 -18.71
CA ASP A 125 10.12 6.87 -18.72
C ASP A 125 9.13 5.71 -18.60
N LEU A 126 8.02 5.93 -17.87
CA LEU A 126 6.90 5.01 -17.84
C LEU A 126 5.89 5.39 -18.94
N GLU A 127 5.34 4.40 -19.64
CA GLU A 127 4.43 4.67 -20.76
C GLU A 127 3.05 5.10 -20.25
N HIS A 128 2.60 4.53 -19.13
CA HIS A 128 1.31 4.82 -18.54
C HIS A 128 1.39 4.89 -17.01
N VAL A 129 0.50 5.68 -16.40
CA VAL A 129 0.39 5.77 -14.93
C VAL A 129 0.07 4.43 -14.26
N ASP A 130 -0.60 3.55 -15.00
CA ASP A 130 -0.92 2.21 -14.54
C ASP A 130 0.33 1.32 -14.34
N ASP A 131 1.47 1.71 -14.92
CA ASP A 131 2.74 1.00 -14.75
C ASP A 131 3.24 1.07 -13.29
N LEU A 132 2.79 2.06 -12.51
CA LEU A 132 3.03 2.15 -11.07
C LEU A 132 2.42 0.98 -10.28
N TYR A 133 1.47 0.24 -10.87
CA TYR A 133 0.79 -0.88 -10.21
C TYR A 133 1.29 -2.23 -10.73
N ILE A 134 2.25 -2.25 -11.66
CA ILE A 134 2.79 -3.48 -12.22
C ILE A 134 3.89 -4.02 -11.29
N PRO A 135 3.91 -5.33 -10.97
CA PRO A 135 4.89 -5.91 -10.04
C PRO A 135 6.35 -5.69 -10.45
N SER A 136 6.65 -5.80 -11.75
CA SER A 136 8.01 -5.64 -12.29
C SER A 136 8.58 -4.24 -12.06
N THR A 137 7.73 -3.21 -11.99
CA THR A 137 8.15 -1.84 -11.66
C THR A 137 8.73 -1.79 -10.26
N TRP A 138 8.03 -2.39 -9.30
CA TRP A 138 8.45 -2.46 -7.90
C TRP A 138 9.68 -3.34 -7.68
N ASP A 139 9.79 -4.45 -8.40
CA ASP A 139 10.99 -5.29 -8.36
C ASP A 139 12.23 -4.55 -8.90
N SER A 140 12.06 -3.77 -9.96
CA SER A 140 13.14 -2.94 -10.52
C SER A 140 13.56 -1.83 -9.55
N LEU A 141 12.59 -1.15 -8.92
CA LEU A 141 12.85 -0.14 -7.90
C LEU A 141 13.59 -0.72 -6.70
N ARG A 142 13.22 -1.91 -6.25
CA ARG A 142 13.93 -2.60 -5.17
C ARG A 142 15.38 -2.84 -5.53
N GLY A 143 15.67 -3.32 -6.74
CA GLY A 143 17.05 -3.52 -7.21
C GLY A 143 17.88 -2.22 -7.20
N VAL A 144 17.27 -1.08 -7.52
CA VAL A 144 17.92 0.24 -7.40
C VAL A 144 18.17 0.59 -5.93
N VAL A 145 17.18 0.45 -5.07
CA VAL A 145 17.25 0.77 -3.64
C VAL A 145 18.29 -0.09 -2.90
N GLU A 146 18.40 -1.37 -3.23
CA GLU A 146 19.37 -2.30 -2.63
C GLU A 146 20.83 -1.95 -2.97
N SER A 147 21.05 -1.30 -4.11
CA SER A 147 22.38 -0.96 -4.63
C SER A 147 22.75 0.52 -4.47
N THR A 148 21.81 1.36 -4.04
CA THR A 148 21.96 2.82 -3.97
C THR A 148 21.64 3.35 -2.59
N SER A 149 22.47 4.26 -2.07
CA SER A 149 22.21 4.89 -0.77
C SER A 149 20.95 5.76 -0.81
N GLU A 150 20.27 5.92 0.33
CA GLU A 150 19.08 6.78 0.46
C GLU A 150 19.36 8.19 -0.10
N GLN A 151 20.51 8.78 0.24
CA GLN A 151 20.91 10.11 -0.21
C GLN A 151 21.09 10.17 -1.74
N ALA A 152 21.70 9.16 -2.35
CA ALA A 152 21.87 9.12 -3.80
C ALA A 152 20.54 8.94 -4.54
N CYS A 153 19.58 8.19 -3.97
CA CYS A 153 18.23 8.09 -4.52
C CYS A 153 17.50 9.45 -4.50
N VAL A 154 17.61 10.19 -3.39
CA VAL A 154 17.08 11.56 -3.31
C VAL A 154 17.71 12.44 -4.38
N GLU A 155 19.04 12.45 -4.51
CA GLU A 155 19.75 13.27 -5.49
C GLU A 155 19.31 12.99 -6.92
N LYS A 156 19.12 11.72 -7.29
CA LYS A 156 18.60 11.33 -8.61
C LYS A 156 17.22 11.94 -8.89
N VAL A 157 16.28 11.76 -7.96
CA VAL A 157 14.92 12.29 -8.11
C VAL A 157 14.90 13.81 -8.14
N MET A 158 15.70 14.46 -7.29
CA MET A 158 15.80 15.93 -7.26
C MET A 158 16.33 16.48 -8.58
N MET A 159 17.33 15.82 -9.18
CA MET A 159 17.85 16.21 -10.50
C MET A 159 16.80 15.99 -11.60
N ALA A 160 16.06 14.88 -11.57
CA ALA A 160 14.97 14.63 -12.52
C ALA A 160 13.87 15.69 -12.42
N TRP A 161 13.45 16.03 -11.20
CA TRP A 161 12.47 17.08 -10.95
C TRP A 161 12.93 18.47 -11.43
N MET A 162 14.18 18.85 -11.15
CA MET A 162 14.73 20.12 -11.62
C MET A 162 14.75 20.21 -13.15
N ARG A 163 15.20 19.14 -13.83
CA ARG A 163 15.18 19.09 -15.31
C ARG A 163 13.77 19.20 -15.87
N HIS A 164 12.82 18.47 -15.29
CA HIS A 164 11.42 18.52 -15.71
C HIS A 164 10.85 19.95 -15.63
N ARG A 165 11.19 20.70 -14.58
CA ARG A 165 10.81 22.12 -14.45
C ARG A 165 11.45 23.00 -15.53
N GLU A 166 12.75 22.83 -15.78
CA GLU A 166 13.46 23.58 -16.82
C GLU A 166 12.87 23.31 -18.22
N ASP A 167 12.53 22.06 -18.53
CA ASP A 167 11.93 21.66 -19.81
C ASP A 167 10.54 22.29 -20.01
N LEU A 168 9.80 22.53 -18.93
CA LEU A 168 8.54 23.27 -18.93
C LEU A 168 8.72 24.80 -18.96
N GLY A 169 9.96 25.30 -18.93
CA GLY A 169 10.29 26.72 -18.86
C GLY A 169 9.98 27.35 -17.50
N GLU A 170 9.87 26.54 -16.44
CA GLU A 170 9.65 27.02 -15.07
C GLU A 170 10.95 27.52 -14.43
N THR A 171 10.82 28.45 -13.49
CA THR A 171 11.97 29.01 -12.77
C THR A 171 12.47 28.07 -11.67
N LEU A 172 13.79 28.05 -11.48
CA LEU A 172 14.46 27.45 -10.32
C LEU A 172 14.84 28.48 -9.24
N ASP A 173 14.57 29.77 -9.47
CA ASP A 173 14.87 30.83 -8.52
C ASP A 173 13.76 30.93 -7.45
N GLU A 174 14.09 30.60 -6.20
CA GLU A 174 13.21 30.72 -5.03
C GLU A 174 12.62 32.14 -4.88
N ARG A 175 13.36 33.17 -5.29
CA ARG A 175 12.86 34.55 -5.23
C ARG A 175 11.69 34.78 -6.18
N THR A 176 11.63 33.99 -7.25
CA THR A 176 10.59 34.05 -8.28
C THR A 176 9.47 33.04 -7.97
N ASP A 177 9.81 31.87 -7.43
CA ASP A 177 8.86 30.87 -6.94
C ASP A 177 9.17 30.45 -5.48
N PRO A 178 8.49 31.05 -4.48
CA PRO A 178 8.74 30.77 -3.07
C PRO A 178 8.31 29.34 -2.65
N ARG A 179 7.63 28.58 -3.52
CA ARG A 179 7.24 27.20 -3.23
C ARG A 179 8.32 26.18 -3.59
N ILE A 180 9.40 26.60 -4.25
CA ILE A 180 10.41 25.65 -4.75
C ILE A 180 11.08 24.88 -3.61
N ILE A 181 11.49 25.56 -2.53
CA ILE A 181 12.14 24.91 -1.38
C ILE A 181 11.16 23.98 -0.64
N PRO A 182 9.94 24.41 -0.26
CA PRO A 182 8.96 23.49 0.34
C PRO A 182 8.62 22.28 -0.54
N THR A 183 8.61 22.45 -1.87
CA THR A 183 8.34 21.37 -2.82
C THR A 183 9.52 20.40 -2.90
N ALA A 184 10.76 20.92 -2.96
CA ALA A 184 11.97 20.12 -2.88
C ALA A 184 12.05 19.29 -1.59
N GLU A 185 11.73 19.90 -0.45
CA GLU A 185 11.68 19.19 0.84
C GLU A 185 10.59 18.11 0.89
N ALA A 186 9.46 18.33 0.21
CA ALA A 186 8.42 17.32 0.09
C ALA A 186 8.87 16.12 -0.76
N HIS A 187 9.60 16.37 -1.85
CA HIS A 187 10.22 15.33 -2.65
C HIS A 187 11.27 14.54 -1.86
N ASP A 188 12.18 15.22 -1.16
CA ASP A 188 13.19 14.59 -0.30
C ASP A 188 12.53 13.65 0.72
N ARG A 189 11.55 14.13 1.49
CA ARG A 189 10.86 13.31 2.50
C ARG A 189 10.19 12.08 1.89
N ALA A 190 9.47 12.25 0.79
CA ALA A 190 8.73 11.15 0.16
C ALA A 190 9.67 10.09 -0.43
N VAL A 191 10.77 10.50 -1.08
CA VAL A 191 11.76 9.57 -1.63
C VAL A 191 12.49 8.81 -0.54
N ARG A 192 12.82 9.47 0.58
CA ARG A 192 13.40 8.77 1.75
C ARG A 192 12.44 7.75 2.34
N ALA A 193 11.16 8.10 2.48
CA ALA A 193 10.15 7.18 2.98
C ALA A 193 10.00 5.95 2.05
N LEU A 194 9.94 6.18 0.74
CA LEU A 194 9.89 5.12 -0.27
C LEU A 194 11.13 4.22 -0.24
N HIS A 195 12.34 4.82 -0.17
CA HIS A 195 13.60 4.08 -0.08
C HIS A 195 13.63 3.17 1.15
N ARG A 196 13.25 3.69 2.33
CA ARG A 196 13.20 2.92 3.57
C ARG A 196 12.15 1.81 3.51
N LEU A 197 10.96 2.10 2.98
CA LEU A 197 9.91 1.09 2.81
C LEU A 197 10.41 -0.08 1.96
N LEU A 198 11.06 0.21 0.83
CA LEU A 198 11.60 -0.80 -0.07
C LEU A 198 12.81 -1.53 0.52
N SER A 199 13.61 -0.85 1.34
CA SER A 199 14.73 -1.46 2.06
C SER A 199 14.27 -2.45 3.14
N GLU A 200 13.15 -2.17 3.81
CA GLU A 200 12.51 -3.09 4.77
C GLU A 200 11.70 -4.20 4.08
N HIS A 201 11.49 -4.10 2.76
CA HIS A 201 10.76 -5.12 2.03
C HIS A 201 11.65 -6.34 1.73
N GLY A 202 11.41 -7.42 2.48
CA GLY A 202 12.16 -8.67 2.40
C GLY A 202 11.29 -9.93 2.44
N PRO A 203 11.87 -11.10 2.77
CA PRO A 203 11.18 -12.38 2.73
C PRO A 203 9.98 -12.52 3.67
N THR A 204 9.97 -11.77 4.77
CA THR A 204 8.89 -11.79 5.78
C THR A 204 7.77 -10.79 5.49
N THR A 205 7.94 -9.91 4.51
CA THR A 205 6.98 -8.87 4.16
C THR A 205 6.47 -9.01 2.73
N THR A 206 5.35 -8.37 2.43
CA THR A 206 4.83 -8.24 1.07
C THR A 206 4.32 -6.82 0.85
N LEU A 207 4.35 -6.36 -0.40
CA LEU A 207 3.78 -5.07 -0.76
C LEU A 207 2.30 -5.24 -1.08
N LEU A 208 1.50 -4.34 -0.53
CA LEU A 208 0.14 -4.10 -0.96
C LEU A 208 0.11 -2.69 -1.57
N VAL A 209 -0.24 -2.61 -2.86
CA VAL A 209 -0.20 -1.36 -3.64
C VAL A 209 -1.59 -1.06 -4.17
N GLY A 210 -2.04 0.18 -4.04
CA GLY A 210 -3.32 0.64 -4.54
C GLY A 210 -3.47 2.15 -4.41
N ARG A 211 -4.72 2.63 -4.41
CA ARG A 211 -5.04 4.06 -4.34
C ARG A 211 -6.04 4.30 -3.20
N GLU A 212 -5.82 5.35 -2.42
CA GLU A 212 -6.58 5.60 -1.16
C GLU A 212 -8.09 5.81 -1.38
N HIS A 213 -8.51 6.17 -2.61
CA HIS A 213 -9.91 6.44 -2.94
C HIS A 213 -10.44 5.61 -4.11
N LEU A 214 -9.72 4.56 -4.51
CA LEU A 214 -10.21 3.60 -5.49
C LEU A 214 -10.63 2.29 -4.85
N SER A 215 -11.46 1.59 -5.63
CA SER A 215 -12.00 0.28 -5.30
C SER A 215 -10.94 -0.71 -4.81
N ALA A 216 -11.23 -1.39 -3.70
CA ALA A 216 -10.39 -2.41 -3.10
C ALA A 216 -10.08 -3.56 -4.09
N VAL A 217 -10.97 -3.79 -5.07
CA VAL A 217 -10.81 -4.84 -6.09
C VAL A 217 -9.61 -4.59 -7.01
N GLN A 218 -9.14 -3.35 -7.08
CA GLN A 218 -8.01 -2.90 -7.91
C GLN A 218 -6.67 -2.94 -7.17
N TRP A 219 -6.68 -3.15 -5.86
CA TRP A 219 -5.46 -3.27 -5.07
C TRP A 219 -4.71 -4.55 -5.43
N ARG A 220 -3.38 -4.52 -5.29
CA ARG A 220 -2.51 -5.66 -5.59
C ARG A 220 -1.68 -6.03 -4.37
N ILE A 221 -1.77 -7.28 -3.93
CA ILE A 221 -0.91 -7.83 -2.87
C ILE A 221 0.09 -8.80 -3.46
N GLY A 222 1.38 -8.58 -3.21
CA GLY A 222 2.46 -9.38 -3.80
C GLY A 222 2.42 -9.41 -5.34
N GLY A 223 1.78 -8.40 -5.94
CA GLY A 223 1.56 -8.27 -7.38
C GLY A 223 0.26 -8.86 -7.93
N THR A 224 -0.46 -9.68 -7.15
CA THR A 224 -1.73 -10.28 -7.58
C THR A 224 -2.90 -9.33 -7.31
N LEU A 225 -3.79 -9.17 -8.29
CA LEU A 225 -4.97 -8.30 -8.16
C LEU A 225 -5.96 -8.89 -7.16
N MET A 226 -6.54 -8.04 -6.31
CA MET A 226 -7.48 -8.48 -5.26
C MET A 226 -8.70 -9.22 -5.85
N SER A 227 -9.23 -8.71 -6.96
CA SER A 227 -10.34 -9.37 -7.66
C SER A 227 -10.00 -10.73 -8.30
N GLU A 228 -8.72 -11.01 -8.55
CA GLU A 228 -8.24 -12.31 -9.04
C GLU A 228 -8.03 -13.26 -7.86
N LEU A 229 -7.37 -12.76 -6.81
CA LEU A 229 -7.15 -13.45 -5.54
C LEU A 229 -8.44 -14.02 -4.95
N LEU A 230 -9.53 -13.24 -4.97
CA LEU A 230 -10.82 -13.63 -4.41
C LEU A 230 -11.70 -14.47 -5.35
N LYS A 231 -11.24 -14.74 -6.57
CA LYS A 231 -11.87 -15.70 -7.49
C LYS A 231 -11.22 -17.08 -7.41
N ASP A 232 -9.94 -17.14 -7.05
CA ASP A 232 -9.18 -18.38 -6.98
C ASP A 232 -9.18 -18.98 -5.57
N TYR A 233 -10.07 -19.95 -5.36
CA TYR A 233 -10.20 -20.72 -4.12
C TYR A 233 -8.93 -21.46 -3.67
N ASN A 234 -7.94 -21.63 -4.55
CA ASN A 234 -6.75 -22.48 -4.33
C ASN A 234 -5.48 -21.68 -3.97
N MET A 235 -5.57 -20.37 -3.78
CA MET A 235 -4.39 -19.50 -3.69
C MET A 235 -3.88 -19.26 -2.26
N PHE A 236 -4.52 -19.85 -1.25
CA PHE A 236 -4.15 -19.76 0.16
C PHE A 236 -3.92 -21.15 0.77
#